data_AF-A0A3M4ABQ9-F1
#
_entry.id   AF-A0A3M4ABQ9-F1
#
_cell.length_a   1.000
_cell.length_b   1.000
_cell.length_c   1.000
_cell.angle_alpha   90.00
_cell.angle_beta   90.00
_cell.angle_gamma   90.00
#
_symmetry.space_group_name_H-M   'P 1'
#
loop_
_entity.id
_entity.type
_entity.pdbx_description
1 polymer ?
#
loop_
_entity_poly.entity_id
_entity_poly.type
_entity_poly.pdbx_seq_one_letter_code
_entity_poly.pdbx_strand_id
1 'polypeptide(L)' 'MLFRACIAGIASASLMTLALLAQAAPAHYYKWQGDSRIVCAQTSPGPGWTRLKGHFIKSDCSI' A
#
# COMPACT_ATOMS: atom_id res chain seq x y z
N MET A 1 -32.47 21.54 -16.17
CA MET A 1 -32.25 21.04 -14.78
C MET A 1 -32.04 19.52 -14.78
N LEU A 2 -32.87 18.75 -15.49
CA LEU A 2 -32.75 17.29 -15.63
C LEU A 2 -31.38 16.81 -16.16
N PHE A 3 -30.83 17.48 -17.18
CA PHE A 3 -29.56 17.09 -17.81
C PHE A 3 -28.34 17.18 -16.88
N ARG A 4 -28.30 18.20 -16.01
CA ARG A 4 -27.24 18.36 -15.00
C ARG A 4 -27.34 17.29 -13.90
N ALA A 5 -28.56 16.94 -13.51
CA ALA A 5 -28.81 15.87 -12.55
C ALA A 5 -28.39 14.49 -13.12
N CYS A 6 -28.65 14.23 -14.40
CA CYS A 6 -28.20 13.00 -15.07
C CYS A 6 -26.68 12.90 -15.15
N ILE A 7 -25.98 13.99 -15.52
CA ILE A 7 -24.51 14.01 -15.58
C ILE A 7 -23.91 13.75 -14.19
N ALA A 8 -24.45 14.40 -13.15
CA ALA A 8 -23.99 14.17 -11.78
C ALA A 8 -24.21 12.71 -11.36
N GLY A 9 -25.38 12.13 -11.65
CA GLY A 9 -25.68 10.72 -11.34
C GLY A 9 -24.72 9.74 -12.03
N ILE A 10 -24.42 9.96 -13.31
CA ILE A 10 -23.48 9.12 -14.07
C ILE A 10 -22.06 9.24 -13.50
N ALA A 11 -21.62 10.45 -13.18
CA ALA A 11 -20.30 10.68 -12.60
C ALA A 11 -20.15 9.97 -11.24
N SER A 12 -21.15 10.08 -10.36
CA SER A 12 -21.16 9.41 -9.06
C SER A 12 -21.13 7.88 -9.19
N ALA A 13 -21.96 7.31 -10.08
CA ALA A 13 -21.99 5.86 -10.32
C ALA A 13 -20.64 5.35 -10.87
N SER A 14 -20.01 6.13 -11.75
CA SER A 14 -18.69 5.80 -12.30
C SER A 14 -17.60 5.80 -11.22
N LEU A 15 -17.60 6.80 -10.33
CA LEU A 15 -16.64 6.87 -9.22
C LEU A 15 -16.81 5.69 -8.23
N MET A 16 -18.06 5.34 -7.89
CA MET A 16 -18.32 4.19 -7.01
C MET A 16 -17.81 2.89 -7.64
N THR A 17 -18.05 2.71 -8.94
CA THR A 17 -17.58 1.51 -9.66
C THR A 17 -16.05 1.42 -9.67
N LEU A 18 -15.35 2.54 -9.87
CA LEU A 18 -13.89 2.58 -9.81
C LEU A 18 -13.36 2.27 -8.40
N ALA A 19 -14.02 2.74 -7.35
CA ALA A 19 -13.63 2.47 -5.98
C ALA A 19 -13.73 0.98 -5.63
N LEU A 20 -14.73 0.26 -6.16
CA LEU A 20 -14.87 -1.19 -5.96
C LEU A 20 -13.79 -2.02 -6.66
N LEU A 21 -13.17 -1.50 -7.70
CA LEU A 21 -12.09 -2.18 -8.45
C LEU A 21 -10.70 -1.89 -7.87
N ALA A 22 -10.59 -1.00 -6.89
CA ALA A 22 -9.34 -0.65 -6.25
C ALA A 22 -8.94 -1.71 -5.20
N GLN A 23 -8.42 -2.85 -5.65
CA GLN A 23 -7.78 -3.81 -4.75
C GLN A 23 -6.31 -3.45 -4.51
N ALA A 24 -5.95 -3.18 -3.26
CA ALA A 24 -4.56 -3.10 -2.85
C ALA A 24 -4.00 -4.52 -2.63
N ALA A 25 -2.90 -4.85 -3.30
CA ALA A 25 -2.16 -6.07 -3.00
C ALA A 25 -1.56 -6.00 -1.58
N PRO A 26 -1.36 -7.14 -0.89
CA PRO A 26 -0.68 -7.14 0.41
C PRO A 26 0.68 -6.48 0.32
N ALA A 27 0.96 -5.55 1.23
CA ALA A 27 2.24 -4.86 1.23
C ALA A 27 3.31 -5.76 1.84
N HIS A 28 4.41 -5.93 1.11
CA HIS A 28 5.54 -6.72 1.59
C HIS A 28 6.40 -5.93 2.57
N TYR A 29 6.79 -6.59 3.65
CA TYR A 29 7.74 -6.12 4.65
C TYR A 29 9.07 -6.83 4.50
N TYR A 30 10.14 -6.12 4.87
CA TYR A 30 11.51 -6.62 4.76
C TYR A 30 12.26 -6.35 6.05
N LYS A 31 13.23 -7.22 6.34
CA LYS A 31 14.20 -6.95 7.39
C LYS A 31 15.28 -6.02 6.85
N TRP A 32 15.53 -4.94 7.56
CA TRP A 32 16.56 -3.96 7.27
C TRP A 32 17.62 -4.03 8.36
N GLN A 33 18.86 -4.28 7.96
CA GLN A 33 20.02 -4.26 8.85
C GLN A 33 20.59 -2.83 8.86
N GLY A 34 20.64 -2.22 10.05
CA GLY A 34 21.45 -1.03 10.32
C GLY A 34 22.63 -1.40 11.20
N ASP A 35 23.40 -0.41 11.66
CA ASP A 35 24.67 -0.67 12.36
C ASP A 35 24.51 -1.46 13.66
N SER A 36 23.47 -1.16 14.45
CA SER A 36 23.27 -1.74 15.78
C SER A 36 22.04 -2.64 15.92
N ARG A 37 21.15 -2.64 14.93
CA ARG A 37 19.86 -3.33 15.02
C ARG A 37 19.28 -3.72 13.67
N ILE A 38 18.39 -4.71 13.72
CA ILE A 38 17.53 -5.10 12.60
C ILE A 38 16.12 -4.58 12.89
N VAL A 39 15.47 -4.00 11.88
CA VAL A 39 14.06 -3.59 11.95
C VAL A 39 13.25 -4.19 10.81
N CYS A 40 11.95 -4.33 11.02
CA CYS A 40 11.01 -4.71 9.97
C CYS A 40 10.33 -3.45 9.42
N ALA A 41 10.39 -3.25 8.11
CA ALA A 41 9.73 -2.12 7.44
C ALA A 41 9.45 -2.44 5.96
N GLN A 42 8.39 -1.85 5.40
CA GLN A 42 8.09 -1.98 3.95
C GLN A 42 9.14 -1.28 3.08
N THR A 43 9.62 -0.12 3.53
CA THR A 43 10.61 0.71 2.84
C THR A 43 11.85 0.91 3.70
N SER A 44 12.95 1.37 3.09
CA SER A 44 14.18 1.65 3.82
C SER A 44 13.93 2.73 4.89
N PRO A 45 14.38 2.53 6.14
CA PRO A 45 14.30 3.58 7.17
C PRO A 45 15.19 4.81 6.88
N GLY A 46 16.18 4.68 5.98
CA GLY A 46 17.06 5.78 5.60
C GLY A 46 18.45 5.32 5.12
N PRO A 47 19.41 6.26 5.00
CA PRO A 47 20.80 5.93 4.73
C PRO A 47 21.40 4.99 5.80
N GLY A 48 22.31 4.11 5.40
CA GLY A 48 22.95 3.13 6.29
C GLY A 48 22.14 1.84 6.51
N TRP A 49 20.93 1.74 5.97
CA TRP A 49 20.12 0.52 6.05
C TRP A 49 20.28 -0.35 4.82
N THR A 50 20.58 -1.63 5.04
CA THR A 50 20.68 -2.64 3.98
C THR A 50 19.54 -3.65 4.09
N ARG A 51 18.85 -3.90 2.98
CA ARG A 51 17.76 -4.89 2.93
C ARG A 51 18.31 -6.32 2.96
N LEU A 52 17.82 -7.12 3.90
CA LEU A 52 18.11 -8.55 3.97
C LEU A 52 17.20 -9.35 3.02
N LYS A 53 17.62 -10.57 2.65
CA LYS A 53 16.84 -11.45 1.75
C LYS A 53 15.51 -11.87 2.39
N GLY A 54 14.51 -12.11 1.53
CA GLY A 54 13.17 -12.54 1.93
C GLY A 54 12.15 -11.39 1.97
N HIS A 55 10.89 -11.76 2.20
CA HIS A 55 9.78 -10.83 2.39
C HIS A 55 8.75 -11.45 3.34
N PHE A 56 7.98 -10.59 4.00
CA PHE A 56 6.98 -10.97 4.98
C PHE A 56 5.68 -10.22 4.69
N ILE A 57 4.54 -10.84 5.01
CA ILE A 57 3.23 -10.19 4.89
C ILE A 57 2.93 -9.38 6.15
N LYS A 58 3.42 -9.82 7.31
CA LYS A 58 3.20 -9.16 8.60
C LYS A 58 4.23 -8.07 8.87
N SER A 59 3.78 -7.02 9.55
CA SER A 59 4.57 -5.82 9.83
C SER A 59 5.73 -6.01 10.81
N ASP A 60 5.71 -7.10 11.57
CA ASP A 60 6.76 -7.51 12.51
C ASP A 60 7.76 -8.51 11.89
N CYS A 61 7.60 -8.85 10.60
CA CYS A 61 8.43 -9.82 9.89
C CYS A 61 8.44 -11.21 10.55
N SER A 62 7.32 -11.60 11.17
CA SER A 62 7.07 -12.99 11.58
C SER A 62 6.48 -13.81 10.41
N ILE A 63 6.65 -15.13 10.49
CA ILE A 63 6.04 -16.11 9.56
C ILE A 63 4.54 -16.15 9.75
#